data_AF-A0A974CC13-F1
#
_entry.id   AF-A0A974CC13-F1
#
_cell.length_a   1.000
_cell.length_b   1.000
_cell.length_c   1.000
_cell.angle_alpha   90.00
_cell.angle_beta   90.00
_cell.angle_gamma   90.00
#
_symmetry.space_group_name_H-M   'P 1'
#
loop_
_entity.id
_entity.type
_entity.pdbx_description
1 polymer ?
#
loop_
_entity_poly.entity_id
_entity_poly.type
_entity_poly.pdbx_seq_one_letter_code
_entity_poly.pdbx_strand_id
1 'polypeptide(L)' 'AICGFKIHDPDVPFEAVVVDRSTGEGLIRSTKKLDCELQKDYTFSIQAYDCGKGPDSSAVKKSH' A
#
# COMPACT_ATOMS: atom_id res chain seq x y z
N ALA A 1 -6.75 13.95 -3.64
CA ALA A 1 -6.26 13.55 -2.30
C ALA A 1 -6.04 12.05 -2.30
N ILE A 2 -4.89 11.57 -1.84
CA ILE A 2 -4.64 10.14 -1.66
C ILE A 2 -5.55 9.66 -0.54
N CYS A 3 -6.33 8.62 -0.81
CA CYS A 3 -7.34 8.11 0.10
C CYS A 3 -6.98 6.74 0.66
N GLY A 4 -5.99 6.06 0.08
CA GLY A 4 -5.36 4.91 0.70
C GLY A 4 -4.18 4.37 -0.07
N PHE A 5 -3.61 3.33 0.51
CA PHE A 5 -2.51 2.56 -0.05
C PHE A 5 -2.88 1.09 -0.10
N LYS A 6 -2.33 0.36 -1.08
CA LYS A 6 -2.42 -1.09 -1.17
C LYS A 6 -1.03 -1.68 -1.35
N ILE A 7 -0.67 -2.61 -0.49
CA ILE A 7 0.50 -3.46 -0.70
C ILE A 7 0.05 -4.65 -1.55
N HIS A 8 0.77 -4.94 -2.63
CA HIS A 8 0.40 -6.00 -3.56
C HIS A 8 0.86 -7.39 -3.13
N ASP A 9 1.88 -7.45 -2.28
CA ASP A 9 2.42 -8.69 -1.75
C ASP A 9 1.72 -9.02 -0.42
N PRO A 10 0.84 -10.04 -0.36
CA PRO A 10 0.13 -10.39 0.87
C PRO A 10 1.04 -11.05 1.92
N ASP A 11 2.25 -11.50 1.55
CA ASP A 11 3.12 -12.28 2.43
C ASP A 11 4.12 -11.42 3.20
N VAL A 12 4.17 -10.11 2.94
CA VAL A 12 5.02 -9.20 3.69
C VAL A 12 4.34 -8.73 5.00
N PRO A 13 5.10 -8.62 6.11
CA PRO A 13 4.56 -8.30 7.42
C PRO A 13 4.30 -6.80 7.61
N PHE A 14 3.80 -6.11 6.59
CA PHE A 14 3.62 -4.67 6.60
C PHE A 14 2.20 -4.28 6.20
N GLU A 15 1.73 -3.18 6.76
CA GLU A 15 0.56 -2.45 6.30
C GLU A 15 0.95 -1.01 5.94
N ALA A 16 0.18 -0.40 5.05
CA ALA A 16 0.34 0.99 4.65
C ALA A 16 -0.94 1.77 4.95
N VAL A 17 -0.86 2.78 5.81
CA VAL A 17 -2.02 3.57 6.24
C VAL A 17 -1.82 5.04 5.88
N VAL A 18 -2.91 5.73 5.54
CA VAL A 18 -2.89 7.19 5.35
C VAL A 18 -3.03 7.84 6.71
N VAL A 19 -2.05 8.66 7.09
CA VAL A 19 -2.05 9.37 8.37
C VAL A 19 -2.55 10.81 8.21
N ASP A 20 -2.37 11.40 7.03
CA ASP A 20 -2.97 12.68 6.68
C ASP A 20 -3.57 12.63 5.27
N ARG A 21 -4.90 12.68 5.21
CA ARG A 21 -5.65 12.67 3.95
C ARG A 21 -5.51 13.96 3.14
N SER A 22 -5.16 15.07 3.79
CA SER A 22 -5.02 16.38 3.13
C SER A 22 -3.73 16.46 2.32
N THR A 23 -2.63 15.95 2.88
CA THR A 23 -1.31 15.88 2.23
C THR A 23 -1.09 14.58 1.47
N GLY A 24 -1.79 13.51 1.84
CA GLY A 24 -1.54 12.15 1.36
C GLY A 24 -0.39 11.44 2.07
N GLU A 25 0.02 11.92 3.24
CA GLU A 25 1.07 11.30 4.05
C GLU A 25 0.69 9.86 4.43
N GLY A 26 1.62 8.94 4.20
CA GLY A 26 1.46 7.51 4.45
C GLY A 26 2.50 6.99 5.42
N LEU A 27 2.09 6.02 6.24
CA LEU A 27 2.96 5.31 7.17
C LEU A 27 2.98 3.82 6.82
N ILE A 28 4.20 3.27 6.67
CA ILE A 28 4.41 1.83 6.64
C ILE A 28 4.66 1.33 8.06
N ARG A 29 3.89 0.34 8.51
CA ARG A 29 4.00 -0.25 9.85
C ARG A 29 4.12 -1.76 9.75
N SER A 30 4.96 -2.35 10.59
CA SER A 30 5.00 -3.80 10.72
C SER A 30 3.76 -4.33 11.45
N THR A 31 3.17 -5.42 10.96
CA THR A 31 2.00 -6.07 11.58
C THR A 31 2.38 -7.14 12.59
N LYS A 32 3.65 -7.55 12.61
CA LYS A 32 4.25 -8.48 13.57
C LYS A 32 5.70 -8.11 13.87
N LYS A 33 6.28 -8.73 14.89
CA LYS A 33 7.72 -8.61 15.21
C LYS A 33 8.54 -9.14 14.03
N LEU A 34 9.54 -8.36 13.62
CA LEU A 34 10.49 -8.76 12.58
C LEU A 34 11.72 -9.39 13.23
N ASP A 35 12.25 -10.43 12.60
CA ASP A 35 13.49 -11.09 13.01
C ASP A 35 14.55 -10.88 11.92
N CYS A 36 15.56 -10.09 12.25
CA CYS A 36 16.64 -9.73 11.34
C CYS A 36 17.52 -10.93 10.95
N GLU A 37 17.62 -11.95 11.81
CA GLU A 37 18.43 -13.13 11.49
C GLU A 37 17.72 -14.05 10.50
N LEU A 38 16.37 -14.04 10.49
CA LEU A 38 15.57 -14.80 9.53
C LEU A 38 15.44 -14.09 8.18
N GLN A 39 15.17 -12.79 8.19
CA GLN A 39 15.01 -12.00 6.98
C GLN A 39 15.37 -10.53 7.21
N LYS A 40 16.44 -10.08 6.55
CA LYS A 40 16.99 -8.72 6.67
C LYS A 40 16.26 -7.73 5.76
N ASP A 41 15.92 -8.17 4.56
CA ASP A 41 15.39 -7.31 3.51
C ASP A 41 13.99 -7.76 3.08
N TYR A 42 13.14 -6.77 2.84
CA TYR A 42 11.80 -6.96 2.30
C TYR A 42 11.63 -6.06 1.09
N THR A 43 11.20 -6.67 -0.02
CA THR A 43 10.89 -5.94 -1.26
C THR A 43 9.44 -6.19 -1.58
N PHE A 44 8.64 -5.12 -1.62
CA PHE A 44 7.24 -5.18 -2.00
C PHE A 44 6.83 -3.94 -2.76
N SER A 45 5.76 -4.04 -3.54
CA SER A 45 5.18 -2.92 -4.26
C SER A 45 3.99 -2.33 -3.52
N ILE A 46 3.92 -1.01 -3.50
CA ILE A 46 2.82 -0.23 -2.93
C ILE A 46 2.15 0.60 -4.04
N GLN A 47 0.82 0.63 -4.02
CA GLN A 47 0.01 1.49 -4.88
C GLN A 47 -0.72 2.52 -4.03
N ALA A 48 -0.59 3.80 -4.37
CA ALA A 48 -1.44 4.86 -3.85
C ALA A 48 -2.70 4.98 -4.71
N TYR A 49 -3.87 5.16 -4.08
CA TYR A 49 -5.11 5.46 -4.79
C TYR A 49 -5.76 6.73 -4.25
N ASP A 50 -6.33 7.52 -5.16
CA ASP A 50 -7.15 8.67 -4.80
C ASP A 50 -8.61 8.25 -4.57
N CYS A 51 -9.42 9.15 -4.02
CA CYS A 51 -10.86 8.97 -3.80
C CYS A 51 -11.71 9.47 -4.97
N GLY A 52 -11.11 9.67 -6.15
CA GLY A 52 -11.84 10.06 -7.33
C GLY A 52 -12.86 8.98 -7.69
N LYS A 53 -14.15 9.36 -7.73
CA LYS A 53 -15.15 8.56 -8.43
C LYS A 53 -14.83 8.63 -9.92
N GLY A 54 -13.98 7.75 -10.42
CA GLY A 54 -13.96 7.44 -11.84
C GLY A 54 -15.34 6.91 -12.25
N PRO A 55 -15.83 7.22 -13.47
CA PRO A 55 -17.12 6.74 -13.92
C PRO A 55 -17.08 5.21 -13.92
N ASP A 56 -17.96 4.62 -13.12
CA ASP A 56 -18.34 3.21 -13.08
C ASP A 56 -17.22 2.14 -13.15
N SER A 57 -17.14 1.41 -12.04
CA SER A 57 -16.60 0.06 -11.88
C SER A 57 -16.52 -0.82 -13.15
N SER A 58 -15.45 -0.73 -13.95
CA SER A 58 -14.94 -1.82 -14.80
C SER A 58 -13.78 -1.37 -15.69
N ALA A 59 -12.57 -1.25 -15.14
CA ALA A 59 -11.35 -1.31 -15.97
C ALA A 59 -10.13 -1.57 -15.10
N VAL A 60 -9.85 -2.84 -14.82
CA VAL A 60 -8.48 -3.28 -14.63
C VAL A 60 -7.75 -2.92 -15.93
N LYS A 61 -6.95 -1.84 -15.92
CA LYS A 61 -5.94 -1.64 -16.95
C LYS A 61 -4.80 -2.63 -16.66
N LYS A 62 -4.90 -3.83 -17.23
CA LYS A 62 -3.71 -4.66 -17.45
C LYS A 62 -2.89 -3.96 -18.53
N SER A 63 -1.72 -3.44 -18.16
CA SER A 63 -0.72 -3.04 -19.15
C SER A 63 0.09 -4.27 -19.54
N HIS A 64 0.32 -4.40 -20.84
CA HIS A 64 1.23 -5.34 -21.50
C HIS A 64 2.69 -5.02 -21.17
#